data_AF-A0A2A4YFS4-F1
#
_entry.id   AF-A0A2A4YFS4-F1
#
_cell.length_a   1.000
_cell.length_b   1.000
_cell.length_c   1.000
_cell.angle_alpha   90.00
_cell.angle_beta   90.00
_cell.angle_gamma   90.00
#
_symmetry.space_group_name_H-M   'P 1'
#
loop_
_entity.id
_entity.type
_entity.pdbx_description
1 polymer ?
#
loop_
_entity_poly.entity_id
_entity_poly.type
_entity_poly.pdbx_seq_one_letter_code
_entity_poly.pdbx_strand_id
1 'polypeptide(L)'
;MRLEVDCSWNEGKNKAKQTICFTHHPEDLFQMTEEKISEIQALSQSAPTEGPKALEKILKIKEKFPKSLYAAIIYYQTLNFFEYTEEADTLLKGLKKEYPKEILVKCSLANKLLKDKLLDKFFELFRGLEVLVAAFPKRKEFFFEEALFFHDLWIHYYTLSGDGIQCEKHKKFNFLLLNTFQSAKVQEN
;
A
#
# COMPACT_ATOMS: atom_id res chain seq x y z
N MET A 1 6.65 16.75 -5.58
CA MET A 1 7.72 16.57 -4.56
C MET A 1 8.21 15.11 -4.49
N ARG A 2 9.50 14.88 -4.16
CA ARG A 2 10.12 13.54 -4.04
C ARG A 2 10.99 13.44 -2.78
N LEU A 3 11.11 12.26 -2.18
CA LEU A 3 12.04 11.94 -1.09
C LEU A 3 13.04 10.89 -1.55
N GLU A 4 14.33 11.18 -1.43
CA GLU A 4 15.40 10.21 -1.65
C GLU A 4 15.85 9.62 -0.31
N VAL A 5 15.98 8.29 -0.27
CA VAL A 5 16.38 7.57 0.94
C VAL A 5 17.52 6.62 0.59
N ASP A 6 18.64 6.75 1.30
CA ASP A 6 19.70 5.76 1.28
C ASP A 6 19.27 4.55 2.12
N CYS A 7 19.21 3.39 1.48
CA CYS A 7 18.82 2.14 2.10
C CYS A 7 19.99 1.17 2.15
N SER A 8 20.04 0.37 3.21
CA SER A 8 20.97 -0.74 3.30
C SER A 8 20.31 -1.97 3.93
N TRP A 9 20.74 -3.15 3.51
CA TRP A 9 20.24 -4.43 4.02
C TRP A 9 21.35 -5.49 3.98
N ASN A 10 21.09 -6.66 4.58
CA ASN A 10 22.06 -7.73 4.81
C ASN A 10 23.32 -7.19 5.51
N GLU A 11 23.14 -6.58 6.69
CA GLU A 11 24.23 -6.02 7.51
C GLU A 11 25.06 -4.95 6.78
N GLY A 12 24.42 -4.18 5.90
CA GLY A 12 25.07 -3.11 5.15
C GLY A 12 25.86 -3.56 3.93
N LYS A 13 25.88 -4.86 3.61
CA LYS A 13 26.54 -5.41 2.40
C LYS A 13 25.90 -4.88 1.13
N ASN A 14 24.59 -4.65 1.15
CA ASN A 14 23.86 -4.07 0.05
C ASN A 14 23.45 -2.64 0.37
N LYS A 15 23.61 -1.75 -0.61
CA LYS A 15 23.22 -0.35 -0.53
C LYS A 15 22.51 0.06 -1.81
N ALA A 16 21.43 0.82 -1.69
CA ALA A 16 20.74 1.41 -2.82
C ALA A 16 20.05 2.70 -2.40
N LYS A 17 19.83 3.58 -3.37
CA LYS A 17 18.90 4.70 -3.21
C LYS A 17 17.52 4.30 -3.67
N GLN A 18 16.50 4.68 -2.91
CA GLN A 18 15.11 4.62 -3.33
C GLN A 18 14.52 6.02 -3.36
N THR A 19 13.61 6.25 -4.30
CA THR A 19 12.90 7.51 -4.46
C THR A 19 11.42 7.29 -4.21
N ILE A 20 10.82 8.14 -3.38
CA ILE A 20 9.38 8.12 -3.08
C ILE A 20 8.75 9.38 -3.66
N CYS A 21 7.75 9.20 -4.52
CA CYS A 21 7.04 10.25 -5.23
C CYS A 21 5.70 10.54 -4.54
N PHE A 22 5.47 11.79 -4.15
CA PHE A 22 4.30 12.20 -3.35
C PHE A 22 3.16 12.82 -4.15
N THR A 23 3.50 13.43 -5.28
CA THR A 23 2.58 14.31 -6.03
C THR A 23 2.31 13.79 -7.45
N HIS A 24 2.86 12.62 -7.78
CA HIS A 24 2.71 12.02 -9.11
C HIS A 24 2.02 10.68 -8.95
N HIS A 25 0.77 10.62 -9.41
CA HIS A 25 -0.01 9.40 -9.56
C HIS A 25 0.47 8.65 -10.81
N PRO A 26 1.02 7.43 -10.70
CA PRO A 26 1.38 6.65 -11.87
C PRO A 26 0.15 6.37 -12.74
N GLU A 27 0.18 6.82 -14.00
CA GLU A 27 -0.97 6.77 -14.91
C GLU A 27 -1.51 5.34 -15.07
N ASP A 28 -0.61 4.36 -15.12
CA ASP A 28 -0.90 2.93 -15.25
C ASP A 28 -1.62 2.34 -14.03
N LEU A 29 -1.27 2.80 -12.83
CA LEU A 29 -1.90 2.38 -11.57
C LEU A 29 -3.29 2.98 -11.39
N PHE A 30 -3.42 4.27 -11.70
CA PHE A 30 -4.62 5.03 -11.39
C PHE A 30 -5.67 4.98 -12.49
N GLN A 31 -5.31 5.18 -13.75
CA GLN A 31 -6.25 5.21 -14.90
C GLN A 31 -7.58 5.93 -14.61
N MET A 32 -7.48 7.05 -13.90
CA MET A 32 -8.58 7.89 -13.42
C MET A 32 -8.18 9.35 -13.50
N THR A 33 -9.16 10.24 -13.53
CA THR A 33 -8.91 11.68 -13.40
C THR A 33 -8.55 12.03 -11.96
N GLU A 34 -7.76 13.10 -11.75
CA GLU A 34 -7.40 13.60 -10.41
C GLU A 34 -8.62 13.85 -9.51
N GLU A 35 -9.73 14.34 -10.08
CA GLU A 35 -11.00 14.50 -9.38
C GLU A 35 -11.51 13.17 -8.81
N LYS A 36 -11.44 12.08 -9.60
CA LYS A 36 -11.90 10.76 -9.17
C LYS A 36 -10.94 10.07 -8.22
N ILE A 37 -9.65 10.34 -8.33
CA ILE A 37 -8.65 9.93 -7.35
C ILE A 37 -8.95 10.58 -5.99
N SER A 38 -9.20 11.88 -5.98
CA SER A 38 -9.53 12.63 -4.77
C SER A 38 -10.86 12.16 -4.15
N GLU A 39 -11.87 11.92 -4.99
CA GLU A 39 -13.17 11.42 -4.54
C GLU A 39 -13.06 10.04 -3.88
N ILE A 40 -12.38 9.08 -4.51
CA ILE A 40 -12.28 7.73 -3.96
C ILE A 40 -11.42 7.70 -2.68
N GLN A 41 -10.40 8.55 -2.59
CA GLN A 41 -9.60 8.73 -1.37
C GLN A 41 -10.46 9.28 -0.23
N ALA A 42 -11.26 10.32 -0.49
CA ALA A 42 -12.16 10.90 0.50
C ALA A 42 -13.18 9.87 1.00
N LEU A 43 -13.78 9.08 0.09
CA LEU A 43 -14.71 8.00 0.43
C LEU A 43 -14.06 6.90 1.27
N SER A 44 -12.83 6.52 0.95
CA SER A 44 -12.10 5.51 1.74
C SER A 44 -11.84 6.01 3.16
N GLN A 45 -11.55 7.30 3.33
CA GLN A 45 -11.32 7.92 4.64
C GLN A 45 -12.62 8.12 5.43
N SER A 46 -13.74 8.41 4.76
CA SER A 46 -15.04 8.55 5.39
C SER A 46 -15.80 7.22 5.57
N ALA A 47 -15.29 6.11 5.04
CA ALA A 47 -15.94 4.80 5.17
C ALA A 47 -16.31 4.41 6.61
N PRO A 48 -15.47 4.65 7.65
CA PRO A 48 -15.83 4.36 9.03
C PRO A 48 -17.05 5.13 9.54
N THR A 49 -17.36 6.30 8.98
CA THR A 49 -18.47 7.17 9.41
C THR A 49 -19.70 7.05 8.51
N GLU A 50 -19.51 6.96 7.18
CA GLU A 50 -20.58 6.78 6.20
C GLU A 50 -21.11 5.34 6.14
N GLY A 51 -20.37 4.38 6.72
CA GLY A 51 -20.74 2.96 6.75
C GLY A 51 -20.82 2.33 5.35
N PRO A 52 -21.69 1.32 5.15
CA PRO A 52 -21.79 0.60 3.87
C PRO A 52 -22.13 1.47 2.65
N LYS A 53 -22.68 2.68 2.84
CA LYS A 53 -22.93 3.62 1.73
C LYS A 53 -21.63 4.06 1.03
N ALA A 54 -20.53 4.18 1.75
CA ALA A 54 -19.23 4.48 1.15
C ALA A 54 -18.78 3.33 0.23
N LEU A 55 -19.00 2.08 0.67
CA LEU A 55 -18.67 0.89 -0.11
C LEU A 55 -19.41 0.85 -1.45
N GLU A 56 -20.70 1.18 -1.47
CA GLU A 56 -21.49 1.27 -2.71
C GLU A 56 -20.97 2.34 -3.68
N LYS A 57 -20.58 3.52 -3.16
CA LYS A 57 -20.01 4.60 -3.97
C LYS A 57 -18.65 4.19 -4.55
N ILE A 58 -17.80 3.59 -3.73
CA ILE A 58 -16.48 3.07 -4.15
C ILE A 58 -16.64 1.98 -5.22
N LEU A 59 -17.61 1.07 -5.06
CA LEU A 59 -17.93 0.07 -6.09
C LEU A 59 -18.29 0.71 -7.43
N LYS A 60 -19.17 1.73 -7.42
CA LYS A 60 -19.56 2.46 -8.65
C LYS A 60 -18.36 3.12 -9.33
N ILE A 61 -17.43 3.69 -8.56
CA ILE A 61 -16.19 4.26 -9.11
C ILE A 61 -15.35 3.15 -9.75
N LYS A 62 -15.11 2.04 -9.04
CA LYS A 62 -14.37 0.89 -9.56
C LYS A 62 -14.99 0.34 -10.85
N GLU A 63 -16.31 0.23 -10.92
CA GLU A 63 -17.02 -0.26 -12.11
C GLU A 63 -16.90 0.71 -13.30
N LYS A 64 -16.91 2.01 -13.03
CA LYS A 64 -16.68 3.05 -14.04
C LYS A 64 -15.24 3.07 -14.56
N PHE A 65 -14.28 2.70 -13.71
CA PHE A 65 -12.85 2.67 -14.03
C PHE A 65 -12.26 1.26 -13.88
N PRO A 66 -12.67 0.29 -14.72
CA PRO A 66 -12.35 -1.12 -14.51
C PRO A 66 -10.86 -1.45 -14.67
N LYS A 67 -10.09 -0.57 -15.33
CA LYS A 67 -8.63 -0.70 -15.48
C LYS A 67 -7.84 -0.01 -14.37
N SER A 68 -8.51 0.70 -13.47
CA SER A 68 -7.88 1.32 -12.31
C SER A 68 -7.58 0.26 -11.26
N LEU A 69 -6.31 -0.15 -11.19
CA LEU A 69 -5.87 -1.02 -10.10
C LEU A 69 -6.05 -0.32 -8.76
N TYR A 70 -5.80 0.99 -8.69
CA TYR A 70 -6.01 1.76 -7.47
C TYR A 70 -7.45 1.67 -6.96
N ALA A 71 -8.46 1.88 -7.83
CA ALA A 71 -9.85 1.77 -7.42
C ALA A 71 -10.22 0.37 -6.92
N ALA A 72 -9.66 -0.67 -7.54
CA ALA A 72 -9.85 -2.04 -7.10
C ALA A 72 -9.20 -2.32 -5.73
N ILE A 73 -8.02 -1.74 -5.46
CA ILE A 73 -7.33 -1.86 -4.16
C ILE A 73 -8.10 -1.15 -3.05
N ILE A 74 -8.59 0.07 -3.30
CA ILE A 74 -9.41 0.80 -2.33
C ILE A 74 -10.68 0.01 -2.02
N TYR A 75 -11.39 -0.48 -3.05
CA TYR A 75 -12.57 -1.31 -2.85
C TYR A 75 -12.27 -2.58 -2.05
N TYR A 76 -11.17 -3.28 -2.34
CA TYR A 76 -10.70 -4.43 -1.56
C TYR A 76 -10.44 -4.10 -0.09
N GLN A 77 -9.80 -2.96 0.20
CA GLN A 77 -9.53 -2.51 1.56
C GLN A 77 -10.83 -2.16 2.29
N THR A 78 -11.77 -1.50 1.63
CA THR A 78 -13.08 -1.16 2.21
C THR A 78 -13.92 -2.42 2.48
N LEU A 79 -13.94 -3.41 1.58
CA LEU A 79 -14.58 -4.71 1.83
C LEU A 79 -14.02 -5.36 3.09
N ASN A 80 -12.69 -5.37 3.23
CA ASN A 80 -12.00 -5.90 4.40
C ASN A 80 -12.30 -5.15 5.70
N PHE A 81 -12.51 -3.84 5.63
CA PHE A 81 -12.88 -3.02 6.79
C PHE A 81 -14.27 -3.38 7.30
N PHE A 82 -15.20 -3.65 6.39
CA PHE A 82 -16.56 -4.09 6.72
C PHE A 82 -16.74 -5.61 6.80
N GLU A 83 -15.63 -6.37 6.85
CA GLU A 83 -15.63 -7.83 7.01
C GLU A 83 -16.34 -8.64 5.89
N TYR A 84 -16.54 -8.06 4.71
CA TYR A 84 -17.00 -8.76 3.49
C TYR A 84 -15.90 -9.66 2.91
N THR A 85 -15.58 -10.73 3.64
CA THR A 85 -14.35 -11.52 3.44
C THR A 85 -14.40 -12.35 2.16
N GLU A 86 -15.56 -12.92 1.80
CA GLU A 86 -15.69 -13.76 0.60
C GLU A 86 -15.52 -12.94 -0.69
N GLU A 87 -16.15 -11.76 -0.75
CA GLU A 87 -16.03 -10.82 -1.84
C GLU A 87 -14.60 -10.26 -1.94
N ALA A 88 -14.00 -9.90 -0.81
CA ALA A 88 -12.62 -9.43 -0.75
C ALA A 88 -11.63 -10.49 -1.26
N ASP A 89 -11.80 -11.75 -0.86
CA ASP A 89 -10.95 -12.86 -1.28
C ASP A 89 -11.12 -13.16 -2.77
N THR A 90 -12.34 -13.10 -3.29
CA THR A 90 -12.63 -13.28 -4.71
C THR A 90 -11.96 -12.20 -5.54
N LEU A 91 -12.08 -10.95 -5.12
CA LEU A 91 -11.44 -9.81 -5.77
C LEU A 91 -9.92 -9.95 -5.74
N LEU A 92 -9.32 -10.25 -4.58
CA LEU A 92 -7.87 -10.39 -4.44
C LEU A 92 -7.32 -11.53 -5.32
N LYS A 93 -8.02 -12.65 -5.42
CA LYS A 93 -7.65 -13.75 -6.34
C LYS A 93 -7.61 -13.27 -7.79
N GLY A 94 -8.60 -12.48 -8.21
CA GLY A 94 -8.63 -11.85 -9.54
C GLY A 94 -7.45 -10.90 -9.75
N LEU A 95 -7.23 -9.97 -8.82
CA LEU A 95 -6.14 -8.99 -8.89
C LEU A 95 -4.76 -9.66 -8.92
N LYS A 96 -4.55 -10.72 -8.13
CA LYS A 96 -3.30 -11.49 -8.15
C LYS A 96 -3.04 -12.13 -9.51
N LYS A 97 -4.08 -12.60 -10.20
CA LYS A 97 -3.95 -13.22 -11.52
C LYS A 97 -3.62 -12.19 -12.59
N GLU A 98 -4.27 -11.03 -12.53
CA GLU A 98 -4.14 -9.97 -13.54
C GLU A 98 -2.87 -9.12 -13.34
N TYR A 99 -2.52 -8.83 -12.09
CA TYR A 99 -1.44 -7.93 -11.68
C TYR A 99 -0.43 -8.62 -10.73
N PRO A 100 0.18 -9.76 -11.11
CA PRO A 100 0.98 -10.59 -10.20
C PRO A 100 2.28 -9.92 -9.71
N LYS A 101 2.70 -8.83 -10.35
CA LYS A 101 3.94 -8.10 -10.04
C LYS A 101 3.70 -6.77 -9.34
N GLU A 102 2.44 -6.34 -9.22
CA GLU A 102 2.12 -5.03 -8.68
C GLU A 102 2.29 -4.98 -7.17
N ILE A 103 2.91 -3.90 -6.68
CA ILE A 103 3.28 -3.76 -5.27
C ILE A 103 2.03 -3.78 -4.39
N LEU A 104 1.01 -3.00 -4.74
CA LEU A 104 -0.23 -2.93 -3.97
C LEU A 104 -0.97 -4.28 -3.91
N VAL A 105 -0.93 -5.08 -4.97
CA VAL A 105 -1.54 -6.42 -4.98
C VAL A 105 -0.76 -7.37 -4.09
N LYS A 106 0.57 -7.31 -4.15
CA LYS A 106 1.45 -8.10 -3.28
C LYS A 106 1.27 -7.70 -1.81
N CYS A 107 1.17 -6.40 -1.52
CA CYS A 107 0.87 -5.87 -0.19
C CYS A 107 -0.53 -6.30 0.31
N SER A 108 -1.55 -6.29 -0.55
CA SER A 108 -2.89 -6.77 -0.21
C SER A 108 -2.91 -8.26 0.14
N LEU A 109 -2.15 -9.09 -0.59
CA LEU A 109 -1.94 -10.49 -0.25
C LEU A 109 -1.22 -10.64 1.09
N ALA A 110 -0.20 -9.84 1.33
CA ALA A 110 0.54 -9.83 2.58
C ALA A 110 -0.35 -9.47 3.77
N ASN A 111 -1.23 -8.48 3.62
CA ASN A 111 -2.21 -8.11 4.63
C ASN A 111 -3.13 -9.28 5.00
N LYS A 112 -3.61 -10.01 3.99
CA LYS A 112 -4.41 -11.23 4.23
C LYS A 112 -3.62 -12.26 5.03
N LEU A 113 -2.36 -12.52 4.64
CA LEU A 113 -1.50 -13.46 5.38
C LEU A 113 -1.31 -13.05 6.84
N LEU A 114 -1.16 -11.76 7.14
CA LEU A 114 -1.08 -11.25 8.51
C LEU A 114 -2.39 -11.42 9.29
N LYS A 115 -3.55 -11.12 8.66
CA LYS A 115 -4.86 -11.37 9.26
C LYS A 115 -5.07 -12.86 9.60
N ASP A 116 -4.64 -13.74 8.71
CA ASP A 116 -4.71 -15.19 8.87
C ASP A 116 -3.60 -15.72 9.81
N LYS A 117 -2.77 -14.84 10.39
CA LYS A 117 -1.62 -15.15 11.27
C LYS A 117 -0.58 -16.08 10.64
N LEU A 118 -0.44 -16.03 9.31
CA LEU A 118 0.52 -16.83 8.54
C LEU A 118 1.84 -16.05 8.36
N LEU A 119 2.56 -15.85 9.47
CA LEU A 119 3.78 -15.03 9.52
C LEU A 119 4.91 -15.56 8.60
N ASP A 120 5.14 -16.88 8.57
CA ASP A 120 6.17 -17.47 7.71
C ASP A 120 5.90 -17.19 6.23
N LYS A 121 4.63 -17.32 5.81
CA LYS A 121 4.23 -17.05 4.43
C LYS A 121 4.34 -15.57 4.08
N PHE A 122 4.06 -14.68 5.04
CA PHE A 122 4.29 -13.25 4.87
C PHE A 122 5.79 -12.98 4.63
N PHE A 123 6.65 -13.56 5.46
CA PHE A 123 8.09 -13.40 5.35
C PHE A 123 8.60 -13.93 4.00
N GLU A 124 8.17 -15.12 3.60
CA GLU A 124 8.49 -15.74 2.31
C GLU A 124 8.01 -14.91 1.11
N LEU A 125 6.83 -14.30 1.18
CA LEU A 125 6.27 -13.47 0.12
C LEU A 125 7.24 -12.35 -0.28
N PHE A 126 7.92 -11.74 0.69
CA PHE A 126 8.95 -10.73 0.48
C PHE A 126 10.37 -11.29 0.53
N ARG A 127 10.55 -12.60 0.73
CA ARG A 127 11.86 -13.26 0.92
C ARG A 127 12.67 -12.65 2.07
N GLY A 128 11.98 -12.20 3.12
CA GLY A 128 12.59 -11.49 4.24
C GLY A 128 13.10 -10.09 3.94
N LEU A 129 12.78 -9.53 2.77
CA LEU A 129 13.25 -8.21 2.36
C LEU A 129 12.28 -7.13 2.83
N GLU A 130 12.62 -6.51 3.96
CA GLU A 130 11.90 -5.38 4.56
C GLU A 130 12.26 -4.01 3.96
N VAL A 131 13.17 -3.98 2.99
CA VAL A 131 13.57 -2.79 2.23
C VAL A 131 12.88 -2.81 0.87
N LEU A 132 12.10 -1.76 0.56
CA LEU A 132 11.23 -1.73 -0.61
C LEU A 132 11.98 -1.94 -1.93
N VAL A 133 13.08 -1.21 -2.16
CA VAL A 133 13.92 -1.39 -3.35
C VAL A 133 14.60 -2.76 -3.40
N ALA A 134 14.83 -3.42 -2.26
CA ALA A 134 15.35 -4.79 -2.23
C ALA A 134 14.25 -5.80 -2.61
N ALA A 135 13.03 -5.62 -2.08
CA ALA A 135 11.88 -6.46 -2.38
C ALA A 135 11.39 -6.32 -3.84
N PHE A 136 11.65 -5.15 -4.46
CA PHE A 136 11.27 -4.82 -5.84
C PHE A 136 12.45 -4.24 -6.64
N PRO A 137 13.50 -5.03 -6.93
CA PRO A 137 14.79 -4.53 -7.42
C PRO A 137 14.77 -3.95 -8.84
N LYS A 138 13.68 -4.16 -9.59
CA LYS A 138 13.49 -3.58 -10.92
C LYS A 138 12.95 -2.14 -10.88
N ARG A 139 12.54 -1.65 -9.71
CA ARG A 139 11.97 -0.31 -9.52
C ARG A 139 12.88 0.50 -8.61
N LYS A 140 13.08 1.77 -8.95
CA LYS A 140 13.82 2.74 -8.12
C LYS A 140 12.92 3.85 -7.59
N GLU A 141 11.78 4.07 -8.24
CA GLU A 141 10.77 5.05 -7.85
C GLU A 141 9.48 4.33 -7.42
N PHE A 142 8.93 4.81 -6.31
CA PHE A 142 7.73 4.27 -5.66
C PHE A 142 6.74 5.39 -5.39
N PHE A 143 5.47 5.11 -5.60
CA PHE A 143 4.40 6.03 -5.20
C PHE A 143 4.22 5.99 -3.68
N PHE A 144 3.87 7.13 -3.07
CA PHE A 144 3.85 7.25 -1.61
C PHE A 144 2.98 6.18 -0.92
N GLU A 145 1.82 5.83 -1.48
CA GLU A 145 0.93 4.83 -0.88
C GLU A 145 1.50 3.41 -0.98
N GLU A 146 2.26 3.11 -2.03
CA GLU A 146 2.97 1.83 -2.13
C GLU A 146 3.98 1.70 -0.99
N ALA A 147 4.76 2.76 -0.73
CA ALA A 147 5.74 2.80 0.33
C ALA A 147 5.06 2.74 1.71
N LEU A 148 4.06 3.58 1.95
CA LEU A 148 3.33 3.63 3.21
C LEU A 148 2.73 2.26 3.55
N PHE A 149 2.00 1.65 2.60
CA PHE A 149 1.35 0.37 2.82
C PHE A 149 2.36 -0.77 3.01
N PHE A 150 3.46 -0.78 2.24
CA PHE A 150 4.54 -1.75 2.43
C PHE A 150 5.13 -1.68 3.83
N HIS A 151 5.43 -0.48 4.33
CA HIS A 151 6.02 -0.34 5.66
C HIS A 151 5.02 -0.60 6.79
N ASP A 152 3.73 -0.26 6.62
CA ASP A 152 2.68 -0.61 7.59
C ASP A 152 2.54 -2.13 7.78
N LEU A 153 2.69 -2.89 6.69
CA LEU A 153 2.68 -4.36 6.76
C LEU A 153 3.83 -4.92 7.59
N TRP A 154 5.03 -4.37 7.44
CA TRP A 154 6.19 -4.76 8.25
C TRP A 154 6.04 -4.33 9.72
N ILE A 155 5.44 -3.18 10.01
CA ILE A 155 5.08 -2.78 11.39
C ILE A 155 4.18 -3.85 12.00
N HIS A 156 3.13 -4.27 11.29
CA HIS A 156 2.19 -5.27 11.77
C HIS A 156 2.88 -6.64 11.95
N TYR A 157 3.67 -7.07 10.97
CA TYR A 157 4.46 -8.31 11.07
C TYR A 157 5.34 -8.31 12.33
N TYR A 158 6.15 -7.27 12.54
CA TYR A 158 7.08 -7.22 13.67
C TYR A 158 6.38 -7.03 15.02
N THR A 159 5.21 -6.40 15.02
CA THR A 159 4.34 -6.36 16.20
C THR A 159 3.86 -7.77 16.57
N LEU A 160 3.43 -8.56 15.59
CA LEU A 160 2.98 -9.94 15.80
C LEU A 160 4.15 -10.90 16.15
N SER A 161 5.34 -10.67 15.59
CA SER A 161 6.52 -11.52 15.84
C SER A 161 7.28 -11.15 17.13
N GLY A 162 6.93 -10.03 17.77
CA GLY A 162 7.57 -9.56 19.00
C GLY A 162 8.91 -8.82 18.82
N ASP A 163 9.27 -8.41 17.60
CA ASP A 163 10.49 -7.64 17.35
C ASP A 163 10.20 -6.13 17.44
N GLY A 164 10.29 -5.60 18.66
CA GLY A 164 10.04 -4.17 18.92
C GLY A 164 11.02 -3.24 18.22
N ILE A 165 12.27 -3.66 17.99
CA ILE A 165 13.30 -2.80 17.39
C ILE A 165 13.00 -2.59 15.91
N GLN A 166 12.71 -3.66 15.17
CA GLN A 166 12.35 -3.55 13.76
C GLN A 166 10.99 -2.87 13.57
N CYS A 167 10.03 -3.13 14.45
CA CYS A 167 8.75 -2.43 14.46
C CYS A 167 8.94 -0.91 14.54
N GLU A 168 9.74 -0.42 15.50
CA GLU A 168 10.00 1.01 15.68
C GLU A 168 10.76 1.64 14.51
N LYS A 169 11.69 0.90 13.88
CA LYS A 169 12.37 1.36 12.67
C LYS A 169 11.37 1.68 11.56
N HIS A 170 10.41 0.79 11.30
CA HIS A 170 9.39 1.00 10.27
C HIS A 170 8.40 2.11 10.64
N LYS A 171 7.97 2.21 11.90
CA LYS A 171 7.11 3.32 12.37
C LYS A 171 7.77 4.69 12.15
N LYS A 172 9.05 4.83 12.49
CA LYS A 172 9.80 6.07 12.27
C LYS A 172 9.86 6.43 10.79
N PHE A 173 10.04 5.43 9.93
CA PHE A 173 10.03 5.67 8.49
C PHE A 173 8.64 6.10 8.00
N ASN A 174 7.55 5.45 8.43
CA ASN A 174 6.19 5.88 8.10
C ASN A 174 5.87 7.29 8.60
N PHE A 175 6.33 7.65 9.79
CA PHE A 175 6.21 9.01 10.29
C PHE A 175 6.93 10.03 9.38
N LEU A 176 8.14 9.72 8.91
CA LEU A 176 8.84 10.55 7.93
C LEU A 176 8.04 10.69 6.62
N LEU A 177 7.50 9.59 6.09
CA LEU A 177 6.69 9.61 4.86
C LEU A 177 5.46 10.51 5.01
N LEU A 178 4.71 10.36 6.09
CA LEU A 178 3.48 11.11 6.35
C LEU A 178 3.75 12.62 6.51
N ASN A 179 4.77 13.00 7.28
CA ASN A 179 5.12 14.41 7.47
C ASN A 179 5.62 15.05 6.17
N THR A 180 6.38 14.28 5.39
CA THR A 180 6.86 14.73 4.08
C THR A 180 5.67 14.95 3.16
N PHE A 181 4.75 13.98 3.05
CA PHE A 181 3.53 14.11 2.26
C PHE A 181 2.66 15.32 2.66
N GLN A 182 2.45 15.53 3.96
CA GLN A 182 1.70 16.68 4.47
C GLN A 182 2.38 18.00 4.09
N SER A 183 3.70 18.08 4.20
CA SER A 183 4.47 19.27 3.80
C SER A 183 4.35 19.54 2.30
N ALA A 184 4.31 18.48 1.48
CA ALA A 184 4.08 18.59 0.03
C ALA A 184 2.73 19.24 -0.28
N LYS A 185 1.67 18.80 0.39
CA LYS A 185 0.30 19.30 0.18
C LYS A 185 0.13 20.77 0.57
N VAL A 186 0.88 21.25 1.56
CA VAL A 186 0.85 22.66 1.98
C VAL A 186 1.50 23.56 0.93
N GLN A 187 2.48 23.06 0.16
CA GLN A 187 3.18 23.85 -0.85
C GLN A 187 2.42 23.97 -2.19
N GLU A 188 1.36 23.18 -2.38
CA GLU A 188 0.52 23.18 -3.59
C GLU A 188 -0.74 24.05 -3.46
N ASN A 189 -1.00 24.62 -2.27
CA ASN A 189 -2.06 25.60 -1.99
C ASN A 189 -1.47 27.01 -1.80
#